data_AF-A0AAV4IFD7-F1
#
_entry.id   AF-A0AAV4IFD7-F1
#
_cell.length_a   1.000
_cell.length_b   1.000
_cell.length_c   1.000
_cell.angle_alpha   90.00
_cell.angle_beta   90.00
_cell.angle_gamma   90.00
#
_symmetry.space_group_name_H-M   'P 1'
#
loop_
_entity.id
_entity.type
_entity.pdbx_description
1 polymer ?
#
loop_
_entity_poly.entity_id
_entity_poly.type
_entity_poly.pdbx_seq_one_letter_code
_entity_poly.pdbx_strand_id
1 'polypeptide(L)'
;MRQNRKNGPPKDMTPKMKKGDKTVNILTDGNLNYIRFMDRKEVRVLTTAHGANSVNTGKTNPVTKEPIVKFEVVHQYNQFMGAVDRSDQLVSYNAFKRRTLKWWKKAFFHLFMLGVLNAFLVHKATAVKKLSHRIFRRDLATQVV
;
A
#
# COMPACT_ATOMS: atom_id res chain seq x y z
N MET A 1 -9.99 -3.24 -8.46
CA MET A 1 -10.57 -2.64 -9.68
C MET A 1 -11.92 -2.01 -9.35
N ARG A 2 -12.20 -0.78 -9.82
CA ARG A 2 -13.50 -0.13 -9.61
C ARG A 2 -14.60 -0.84 -10.40
N GLN A 3 -15.80 -0.93 -9.83
CA GLN A 3 -16.92 -1.66 -10.43
C GLN A 3 -17.34 -1.11 -11.80
N ASN A 4 -17.36 0.21 -11.96
CA ASN A 4 -17.81 0.90 -13.18
C ASN A 4 -16.64 1.35 -14.06
N ARG A 5 -15.54 0.60 -14.09
CA ARG A 5 -14.39 0.93 -14.94
C ARG A 5 -14.75 0.71 -16.42
N LYS A 6 -14.53 1.71 -17.26
CA LYS A 6 -14.63 1.60 -18.73
C LYS A 6 -13.69 0.49 -19.21
N ASN A 7 -14.15 -0.36 -20.12
CA ASN A 7 -13.45 -1.56 -20.60
C ASN A 7 -13.10 -2.56 -19.49
N GLY A 8 -13.97 -2.68 -18.48
CA GLY A 8 -13.88 -3.75 -17.49
C GLY A 8 -14.46 -5.07 -18.01
N PRO A 9 -14.37 -6.16 -17.21
CA PRO A 9 -14.96 -7.43 -17.57
C PRO A 9 -16.45 -7.27 -17.91
N PRO A 10 -16.96 -7.95 -18.96
CA PRO A 10 -18.37 -7.91 -19.32
C PRO A 10 -19.27 -8.27 -18.13
N LYS A 11 -20.42 -7.59 -18.02
CA LYS A 11 -21.40 -7.86 -16.95
C LYS A 11 -21.93 -9.30 -17.03
N ASP A 12 -22.04 -9.83 -18.23
CA ASP A 12 -22.54 -11.19 -18.49
C ASP A 12 -21.58 -12.26 -17.95
N MET A 13 -20.27 -11.98 -18.01
CA MET A 13 -19.22 -12.83 -17.42
C MET A 13 -19.02 -12.58 -15.92
N THR A 14 -19.68 -11.55 -15.36
CA THR A 14 -19.55 -11.15 -13.96
C THR A 14 -20.92 -11.03 -13.28
N PRO A 15 -21.66 -12.15 -13.12
CA PRO A 15 -22.98 -12.16 -12.47
C PRO A 15 -22.92 -11.62 -11.04
N LYS A 16 -24.03 -11.07 -10.52
CA LYS A 16 -24.08 -10.52 -9.16
C LYS A 16 -23.82 -11.65 -8.13
N MET A 17 -22.80 -11.48 -7.30
CA MET A 17 -22.52 -12.39 -6.19
C MET A 17 -23.41 -12.06 -4.99
N LYS A 18 -23.87 -13.09 -4.27
CA LYS A 18 -24.64 -12.92 -3.03
C LYS A 18 -23.71 -12.80 -1.83
N LYS A 19 -24.19 -12.19 -0.74
CA LYS A 19 -23.41 -12.12 0.52
C LYS A 19 -23.27 -13.53 1.12
N GLY A 20 -22.06 -13.93 1.48
CA GLY A 20 -21.76 -15.28 1.98
C GLY A 20 -21.49 -16.33 0.88
N ASP A 21 -21.52 -15.90 -0.38
CA ASP A 21 -21.16 -16.75 -1.51
C ASP A 21 -19.66 -17.07 -1.49
N LYS A 22 -19.32 -18.36 -1.45
CA LYS A 22 -17.92 -18.83 -1.44
C LYS A 22 -17.33 -18.96 -2.85
N THR A 23 -18.12 -18.64 -3.88
CA THR A 23 -17.65 -18.71 -5.26
C THR A 23 -16.58 -17.67 -5.53
N VAL A 24 -15.65 -18.02 -6.40
CA VAL A 24 -14.58 -17.15 -6.87
C VAL A 24 -14.72 -17.10 -8.38
N ASN A 25 -14.91 -15.91 -8.92
CA ASN A 25 -14.97 -15.70 -10.36
C ASN A 25 -13.59 -15.24 -10.83
N ILE A 26 -12.99 -16.02 -11.73
CA ILE A 26 -11.67 -15.78 -12.29
C ILE A 26 -11.84 -15.69 -13.80
N LEU A 27 -11.43 -14.57 -14.38
CA LEU A 27 -11.38 -14.37 -15.82
C LEU A 27 -9.93 -14.10 -16.20
N THR A 28 -9.44 -14.81 -17.21
CA THR A 28 -8.07 -14.68 -17.69
C THR A 28 -8.10 -14.25 -19.15
N ASP A 29 -7.38 -13.19 -19.47
CA ASP A 29 -7.15 -12.68 -20.82
C ASP A 29 -5.64 -12.61 -21.06
N GLY A 30 -5.07 -13.70 -21.58
CA GLY A 30 -3.63 -13.88 -21.74
C GLY A 30 -2.88 -13.70 -20.42
N ASN A 31 -2.12 -12.62 -20.30
CA ASN A 31 -1.31 -12.30 -19.12
C ASN A 31 -2.09 -11.53 -18.03
N LEU A 32 -3.38 -11.24 -18.23
CA LEU A 32 -4.19 -10.46 -17.30
C LEU A 32 -5.21 -11.35 -16.59
N ASN A 33 -5.12 -11.41 -15.27
CA ASN A 33 -6.05 -12.13 -14.41
C ASN A 33 -6.96 -11.16 -13.66
N TYR A 34 -8.27 -11.34 -13.85
CA TYR A 34 -9.31 -10.72 -13.05
C TYR A 34 -9.81 -11.74 -12.02
N ILE A 35 -9.69 -11.40 -10.74
CA ILE A 35 -10.13 -12.23 -9.62
C ILE A 35 -11.18 -11.48 -8.83
N ARG A 36 -12.31 -12.15 -8.60
CA ARG A 36 -13.46 -11.59 -7.90
C ARG A 36 -14.00 -12.59 -6.88
N PHE A 37 -14.14 -12.15 -5.65
CA PHE A 37 -14.67 -12.98 -4.57
C PHE A 37 -15.46 -12.14 -3.55
N MET A 38 -16.30 -12.80 -2.76
CA MET A 38 -16.99 -12.19 -1.64
C MET A 38 -16.27 -12.48 -0.33
N ASP A 39 -15.97 -11.41 0.41
CA ASP A 39 -15.65 -11.47 1.84
C ASP A 39 -16.80 -10.79 2.61
N ARG A 40 -16.53 -9.84 3.52
CA ARG A 40 -17.59 -8.96 4.08
C ARG A 40 -18.25 -8.10 3.01
N LYS A 41 -17.47 -7.72 2.00
CA LYS A 41 -17.87 -6.98 0.80
C LYS A 41 -17.21 -7.63 -0.40
N GLU A 42 -17.70 -7.26 -1.57
CA GLU A 42 -17.15 -7.71 -2.83
C GLU A 42 -15.74 -7.16 -3.05
N VAL A 43 -14.79 -8.03 -3.35
CA VAL A 43 -13.42 -7.67 -3.69
C VAL A 43 -13.16 -8.01 -5.16
N ARG A 44 -12.62 -7.04 -5.89
CA ARG A 44 -12.27 -7.17 -7.31
C ARG A 44 -10.81 -6.82 -7.49
N VAL A 45 -10.02 -7.78 -7.94
CA VAL A 45 -8.59 -7.63 -8.17
C VAL A 45 -8.30 -7.85 -9.64
N LEU A 46 -7.37 -7.07 -10.17
CA LEU A 46 -6.85 -7.23 -11.52
C LEU A 46 -5.33 -7.29 -11.37
N THR A 47 -4.70 -8.32 -11.91
CA THR A 47 -3.26 -8.56 -11.78
C THR A 47 -2.69 -9.17 -13.05
N THR A 48 -1.45 -8.82 -13.36
CA THR A 48 -0.68 -9.43 -14.44
C THR A 48 0.41 -10.37 -13.93
N ALA A 49 0.59 -10.47 -12.61
CA ALA A 49 1.71 -11.15 -11.99
C ALA A 49 1.32 -12.44 -11.28
N HIS A 50 0.09 -12.54 -10.78
CA HIS A 50 -0.36 -13.67 -9.95
C HIS A 50 -1.54 -14.39 -10.58
N GLY A 51 -1.60 -15.71 -10.36
CA GLY A 51 -2.80 -16.51 -10.59
C GLY A 51 -3.76 -16.46 -9.39
N ALA A 52 -4.77 -17.32 -9.42
CA ALA A 52 -5.76 -17.45 -8.34
C ALA A 52 -5.28 -18.35 -7.18
N ASN A 53 -3.98 -18.35 -6.90
CA ASN A 53 -3.41 -19.14 -5.83
C ASN A 53 -3.74 -18.53 -4.47
N SER A 54 -3.88 -19.40 -3.48
CA SER A 54 -4.09 -19.01 -2.09
C SER A 54 -2.83 -19.29 -1.28
N VAL A 55 -2.50 -18.38 -0.37
CA VAL A 55 -1.32 -18.45 0.51
C VAL A 55 -1.74 -18.32 1.97
N ASN A 56 -1.04 -19.03 2.84
CA ASN A 56 -1.15 -18.83 4.27
C ASN A 56 -0.48 -17.50 4.63
N THR A 57 -1.20 -16.63 5.34
CA THR A 57 -0.69 -15.31 5.73
C THR A 57 0.27 -15.35 6.92
N GLY A 58 0.52 -16.53 7.50
CA GLY A 58 1.30 -16.71 8.73
C GLY A 58 0.59 -16.20 9.99
N LYS A 59 -0.69 -15.82 9.85
CA LYS A 59 -1.54 -15.36 10.96
C LYS A 59 -2.62 -16.38 11.25
N THR A 60 -2.96 -16.53 12.52
CA THR A 60 -4.01 -17.42 12.98
C THR A 60 -5.23 -16.60 13.38
N ASN A 61 -6.43 -17.08 13.05
CA ASN A 61 -7.66 -16.47 13.52
C ASN A 61 -7.74 -16.63 15.04
N PRO A 62 -7.87 -15.54 15.81
CA PRO A 62 -7.89 -15.61 17.27
C PRO A 62 -9.09 -16.37 17.84
N VAL A 63 -10.19 -16.48 17.07
CA VAL A 63 -11.41 -17.19 17.49
C VAL A 63 -11.37 -18.66 17.07
N THR A 64 -11.17 -18.94 15.78
CA THR A 64 -11.22 -20.32 15.27
C THR A 64 -9.91 -21.08 15.44
N LYS A 65 -8.81 -20.40 15.79
CA LYS A 65 -7.44 -20.94 15.83
C LYS A 65 -6.93 -21.53 14.51
N GLU A 66 -7.64 -21.29 13.42
CA GLU A 66 -7.26 -21.75 12.08
C GLU A 66 -6.32 -20.76 11.39
N PRO A 67 -5.44 -21.23 10.50
CA PRO A 67 -4.60 -20.35 9.69
C PRO A 67 -5.45 -19.48 8.77
N ILE A 68 -5.14 -18.18 8.72
CA ILE A 68 -5.78 -17.24 7.82
C ILE A 68 -5.16 -17.40 6.44
N VAL A 69 -5.96 -17.94 5.51
CA VAL A 69 -5.61 -18.10 4.11
C VAL A 69 -6.20 -16.95 3.29
N LYS A 70 -5.42 -16.39 2.36
CA LYS A 70 -5.87 -15.35 1.43
C LYS A 70 -5.34 -15.64 0.03
N PHE A 71 -5.98 -15.08 -0.99
CA PHE A 71 -5.37 -15.03 -2.32
C PHE A 71 -4.00 -14.36 -2.27
N GLU A 72 -3.03 -14.94 -2.96
CA GLU A 72 -1.66 -14.44 -3.04
C GLU A 72 -1.63 -12.97 -3.46
N VAL A 73 -2.38 -12.63 -4.51
CA VAL A 73 -2.49 -11.26 -5.01
C VAL A 73 -3.00 -10.28 -3.95
N VAL A 74 -3.95 -10.70 -3.10
CA VAL A 74 -4.50 -9.87 -2.03
C VAL A 74 -3.49 -9.75 -0.89
N HIS A 75 -2.76 -10.82 -0.58
CA HIS A 75 -1.73 -10.80 0.43
C HIS A 75 -0.59 -9.84 0.05
N GLN A 76 -0.05 -9.97 -1.15
CA GLN A 76 1.01 -9.09 -1.66
C GLN A 76 0.55 -7.65 -1.80
N TYR A 77 -0.66 -7.41 -2.33
CA TYR A 77 -1.22 -6.06 -2.40
C TYR A 77 -1.26 -5.39 -1.02
N ASN A 78 -1.78 -6.08 -0.01
CA ASN A 78 -1.84 -5.55 1.36
C ASN A 78 -0.45 -5.32 1.98
N GLN A 79 0.54 -6.13 1.62
CA GLN A 79 1.92 -5.97 2.10
C GLN A 79 2.55 -4.66 1.60
N PHE A 80 2.27 -4.28 0.34
CA PHE A 80 2.95 -3.15 -0.31
C PHE A 80 2.11 -1.88 -0.42
N MET A 81 0.76 -1.94 -0.39
CA MET A 81 -0.12 -0.80 -0.63
C MET A 81 0.12 0.39 0.33
N GLY A 82 0.56 0.12 1.57
CA GLY A 82 0.74 1.14 2.59
C GLY A 82 2.04 1.94 2.50
N ALA A 83 2.90 1.67 1.50
CA ALA A 83 4.20 2.34 1.39
C ALA A 83 4.10 3.86 1.23
N VAL A 84 3.15 4.34 0.40
CA VAL A 84 2.91 5.78 0.16
C VAL A 84 2.37 6.45 1.43
N ASP A 85 1.31 5.89 2.02
CA ASP A 85 0.72 6.42 3.26
C ASP A 85 1.74 6.48 4.40
N ARG A 86 2.63 5.49 4.49
CA ARG A 86 3.73 5.49 5.46
C ARG A 86 4.75 6.58 5.19
N SER A 87 5.12 6.82 3.93
CA SER A 87 6.00 7.93 3.56
C SER A 87 5.37 9.28 3.94
N ASP A 88 4.10 9.48 3.59
CA ASP A 88 3.35 10.69 3.91
C ASP A 88 3.23 10.90 5.42
N GLN A 89 2.97 9.83 6.17
CA GLN A 89 2.94 9.85 7.63
C GLN A 89 4.29 10.30 8.21
N LEU A 90 5.41 9.73 7.74
CA LEU A 90 6.76 10.06 8.21
C LEU A 90 7.14 11.53 7.92
N VAL A 91 6.75 12.05 6.75
CA VAL A 91 6.92 13.46 6.38
C VAL A 91 6.04 14.34 7.27
N SER A 92 4.78 13.94 7.50
CA SER A 92 3.80 14.72 8.26
C SER A 92 4.19 14.93 9.73
N TYR A 93 4.85 13.96 10.35
CA TYR A 93 5.28 14.03 11.76
C TYR A 93 6.28 15.13 12.03
N ASN A 94 7.09 15.48 11.03
CA ASN A 94 8.12 16.50 11.16
C ASN A 94 7.89 17.68 10.21
N ALA A 95 6.69 17.79 9.63
CA ALA A 95 6.39 18.76 8.59
C ALA A 95 6.56 20.20 9.06
N PHE A 96 7.13 21.04 8.19
CA PHE A 96 7.27 22.48 8.43
C PHE A 96 5.92 23.18 8.24
N LYS A 97 5.06 23.13 9.26
CA LYS A 97 3.70 23.67 9.24
C LYS A 97 3.67 25.17 9.57
N ARG A 98 4.22 26.01 8.69
CA ARG A 98 4.04 27.48 8.79
C ARG A 98 2.89 27.93 7.90
N ARG A 99 1.98 28.74 8.46
CA ARG A 99 0.88 29.35 7.69
C ARG A 99 1.47 30.29 6.64
N THR A 100 1.06 30.12 5.39
CA THR A 100 1.49 30.98 4.28
C THR A 100 0.41 31.07 3.22
N LEU A 101 0.29 32.23 2.57
CA LEU A 101 -0.62 32.45 1.44
C LEU A 101 0.01 32.00 0.10
N LYS A 102 1.34 31.86 0.05
CA LYS A 102 2.07 31.51 -1.18
C LYS A 102 2.17 29.98 -1.32
N TRP A 103 1.42 29.39 -2.26
CA TRP A 103 1.34 27.92 -2.43
C TRP A 103 2.70 27.24 -2.69
N TRP A 104 3.59 27.89 -3.44
CA TRP A 104 4.91 27.33 -3.80
C TRP A 104 5.79 27.06 -2.58
N LYS A 105 5.63 27.85 -1.50
CA LYS A 105 6.35 27.62 -0.23
C LYS A 105 5.97 26.28 0.38
N LYS A 106 4.70 25.89 0.30
CA LYS A 106 4.21 24.59 0.78
C LYS A 106 4.84 23.45 -0.01
N ALA A 107 4.92 23.58 -1.34
CA ALA A 107 5.58 22.61 -2.20
C ALA A 107 7.09 22.48 -1.89
N PHE A 108 7.79 23.60 -1.77
CA PHE A 108 9.21 23.64 -1.41
C PHE A 108 9.48 22.92 -0.09
N PHE A 109 8.77 23.28 0.98
CA PHE A 109 8.99 22.67 2.30
C PHE A 109 8.60 21.19 2.31
N HIS A 110 7.58 20.77 1.56
CA HIS A 110 7.24 19.36 1.42
C HIS A 110 8.38 18.58 0.74
N LEU A 111 8.91 19.06 -0.39
CA LEU A 111 10.03 18.44 -1.09
C LEU A 111 11.30 18.42 -0.25
N PHE A 112 11.60 19.51 0.46
CA PHE A 112 12.73 19.57 1.39
C PHE A 112 12.61 18.50 2.49
N MET A 113 11.43 18.39 3.11
CA MET A 113 11.15 17.40 4.14
C MET A 113 11.23 15.95 3.63
N LEU A 114 10.79 15.71 2.39
CA LEU A 114 10.92 14.43 1.72
C LEU A 114 12.39 14.11 1.42
N GLY A 115 13.19 15.10 1.02
CA GLY A 115 14.64 14.97 0.84
C GLY A 115 15.37 14.57 2.12
N VAL A 116 15.04 15.21 3.25
CA VAL A 116 15.57 14.83 4.57
C VAL A 116 15.20 13.39 4.93
N LEU A 117 13.95 12.98 4.66
CA LEU A 117 13.50 11.61 4.90
C LEU A 117 14.27 10.60 4.03
N ASN A 118 14.46 10.90 2.75
CA ASN A 118 15.21 10.04 1.83
C ASN A 118 16.68 9.91 2.26
N ALA A 119 17.32 11.02 2.66
CA ALA A 119 18.67 11.00 3.20
C ALA A 119 18.76 10.12 4.46
N PHE A 120 17.77 10.21 5.35
CA PHE A 120 17.67 9.33 6.51
C PHE A 120 17.51 7.85 6.12
N LEU A 121 16.69 7.54 5.12
CA LEU A 121 16.51 6.17 4.63
C LEU A 121 17.80 5.59 4.05
N VAL A 122 18.55 6.38 3.27
CA VAL A 122 19.88 5.99 2.77
C VAL A 122 20.84 5.74 3.94
N HIS A 123 20.93 6.68 4.89
CA HIS A 123 21.75 6.50 6.09
C HIS A 123 21.38 5.22 6.85
N LYS A 124 20.08 4.94 7.01
CA LYS A 124 19.61 3.71 7.69
C LYS A 124 19.99 2.43 6.93
N ALA A 125 20.11 2.50 5.60
CA ALA A 125 20.47 1.38 4.75
C ALA A 125 21.99 1.13 4.71
N THR A 126 22.82 2.18 4.79
CA THR A 126 24.27 2.08 4.58
C THR A 126 25.11 2.21 5.84
N ALA A 127 24.62 2.88 6.89
CA ALA A 127 25.43 3.18 8.06
C ALA A 127 25.55 1.99 9.02
N VAL A 128 26.77 1.77 9.51
CA VAL A 128 27.07 0.80 10.59
C VAL A 128 26.37 1.23 11.89
N LYS A 129 26.45 2.51 12.25
CA LYS A 129 25.73 3.08 13.39
C LYS A 129 24.39 3.65 12.93
N LYS A 130 23.31 2.94 13.27
CA LYS A 130 21.94 3.38 12.95
C LYS A 130 21.50 4.48 13.92
N LEU A 131 21.29 5.70 13.40
CA LEU A 131 20.71 6.79 14.15
C LEU A 131 19.17 6.70 14.16
N SER A 132 18.56 7.24 15.21
CA SER A 132 17.13 7.53 15.18
C SER A 132 16.85 8.74 14.28
N HIS A 133 15.66 8.80 13.67
CA HIS A 133 15.30 9.91 12.78
C HIS A 133 15.44 11.28 13.48
N ARG A 134 15.14 11.36 14.77
CA ARG A 134 15.30 12.58 15.57
C ARG A 134 16.77 13.03 15.67
N ILE A 135 17.67 12.10 15.99
CA ILE A 135 19.11 12.40 16.13
C ILE A 135 19.69 12.79 14.76
N PHE A 136 19.37 12.01 13.72
CA PHE A 136 19.81 12.32 12.34
C PHE A 136 19.44 13.74 11.91
N ARG A 137 18.20 14.17 12.19
CA ARG A 137 17.75 15.54 11.85
C ARG A 137 18.46 16.62 12.64
N ARG A 138 18.74 16.38 13.93
CA ARG A 138 19.45 17.33 14.78
C ARG A 138 20.87 17.54 14.24
N ASP A 139 21.55 16.45 13.92
CA ASP A 139 22.93 16.50 13.42
C ASP A 139 22.98 17.12 12.01
N LEU A 140 21.96 16.85 11.18
CA LEU A 140 21.78 17.54 9.89
C LEU A 140 21.58 19.05 10.06
N ALA A 141 20.78 19.47 11.05
CA ALA A 141 20.54 20.89 11.30
C ALA A 141 21.82 21.63 11.71
N THR A 142 22.73 20.98 12.44
CA THR A 142 24.04 21.58 12.80
C THR A 142 25.02 21.69 11.64
N GLN A 143 24.82 20.95 10.54
CA GLN A 143 25.70 21.01 9.35
C GLN A 143 25.22 22.04 8.32
N VAL A 144 23.96 22.44 8.39
CA VAL A 144 23.34 23.37 7.43
C VAL A 144 23.38 24.83 7.92
N VAL A 145 23.71 25.03 9.19
CA VAL A 145 23.96 26.34 9.82
C VAL A 145 25.45 26.60 9.85
#